data_AF-A0AAW9R037-F1
#
_entry.id   AF-A0AAW9R037-F1
#
_cell.length_a   1.000
_cell.length_b   1.000
_cell.length_c   1.000
_cell.angle_alpha   90.00
_cell.angle_beta   90.00
_cell.angle_gamma   90.00
#
_symmetry.space_group_name_H-M   'P 1'
#
loop_
_entity.id
_entity.type
_entity.pdbx_description
1 polymer ?
#
loop_
_entity_poly.entity_id
_entity_poly.type
_entity_poly.pdbx_seq_one_letter_code
_entity_poly.pdbx_strand_id
1 'polypeptide(L)' 'MAPNFVTEMSVSFERGDFVEFDGLLAVVVGTDGDGRAPEGHVALWFGDPEGQRVSEGGTGGSRPEVLTVPIDYC' A
#
# COMPACT_ATOMS: atom_id res chain seq x y z
N MET A 1 -31.99 -18.29 16.88
CA MET A 1 -30.71 -18.44 16.16
C MET A 1 -30.56 -17.18 15.32
N ALA A 2 -29.79 -16.21 15.78
CA ALA A 2 -29.60 -14.94 15.08
C ALA A 2 -28.48 -15.09 14.03
N PRO A 3 -28.59 -14.50 12.83
CA PRO A 3 -27.53 -14.56 11.85
C PRO A 3 -26.38 -13.64 12.29
N ASN A 4 -25.18 -14.20 12.37
CA ASN A 4 -23.95 -13.43 12.57
C ASN A 4 -23.69 -12.65 11.26
N PHE A 5 -24.02 -11.35 11.26
CA PHE A 5 -23.54 -10.43 10.23
C PHE A 5 -22.04 -10.24 10.46
N VAL A 6 -21.23 -10.90 9.65
CA VAL A 6 -19.82 -10.54 9.51
C VAL A 6 -19.83 -9.26 8.69
N THR A 7 -19.60 -8.11 9.35
CA THR A 7 -19.40 -6.85 8.65
C THR A 7 -18.11 -7.00 7.84
N GLU A 8 -18.21 -7.25 6.53
CA GLU A 8 -17.09 -7.05 5.61
C GLU A 8 -16.63 -5.60 5.79
N MET A 9 -15.49 -5.39 6.43
CA MET A 9 -14.78 -4.13 6.32
C MET A 9 -14.30 -4.05 4.88
N SER A 10 -15.06 -3.35 4.04
CA SER A 10 -14.57 -2.92 2.74
C SER A 10 -13.37 -2.00 2.99
N VAL A 11 -12.16 -2.53 2.83
CA VAL A 11 -10.94 -1.71 2.86
C VAL A 11 -10.97 -0.85 1.61
N SER A 12 -11.28 0.43 1.78
CA SER A 12 -11.11 1.44 0.75
C SER A 12 -9.69 1.98 0.82
N PHE A 13 -8.95 1.85 -0.28
CA PHE A 13 -7.62 2.46 -0.40
C PHE A 13 -7.76 3.91 -0.86
N GLU A 14 -6.95 4.79 -0.28
CA GLU A 14 -6.80 6.17 -0.68
C GLU A 14 -5.37 6.45 -1.15
N ARG A 15 -5.22 7.46 -2.00
CA ARG A 15 -3.90 7.88 -2.46
C ARG A 15 -3.08 8.42 -1.29
N GLY A 16 -1.87 7.91 -1.12
CA GLY A 16 -0.99 8.22 0.00
C GLY A 16 -1.01 7.16 1.10
N ASP A 17 -1.93 6.19 1.05
CA ASP A 17 -1.91 5.07 1.97
C ASP A 17 -0.62 4.25 1.82
N PHE A 18 -0.07 3.84 2.96
CA PHE A 18 1.02 2.86 3.01
C PHE A 18 0.43 1.46 3.10
N VAL A 19 0.93 0.57 2.24
CA VAL A 19 0.53 -0.83 2.18
C VAL A 19 1.76 -1.73 2.13
N GLU A 20 1.64 -2.95 2.64
CA GLU A 20 2.62 -4.00 2.42
C GLU A 20 2.09 -4.94 1.32
N PHE A 21 2.87 -5.11 0.25
CA PHE A 21 2.56 -6.02 -0.84
C PHE A 21 3.75 -6.96 -1.07
N ASP A 22 3.55 -8.24 -0.80
CA ASP A 22 4.53 -9.29 -1.05
C ASP A 22 5.90 -9.01 -0.38
N GLY A 23 5.84 -8.56 0.88
CA GLY A 23 6.99 -8.21 1.71
C GLY A 23 7.67 -6.89 1.33
N LEU A 24 7.11 -6.12 0.39
CA LEU A 24 7.58 -4.78 0.05
C LEU A 24 6.62 -3.72 0.60
N LEU A 25 7.15 -2.66 1.22
CA LEU A 25 6.37 -1.47 1.49
C LEU A 25 6.09 -0.74 0.17
N ALA A 26 4.86 -0.27 0.01
CA ALA A 26 4.49 0.60 -1.09
C ALA A 26 3.57 1.73 -0.62
N VAL A 27 3.49 2.77 -1.45
CA VAL A 27 2.52 3.84 -1.33
C VAL A 27 1.50 3.70 -2.46
N VAL A 28 0.21 3.83 -2.13
CA VAL A 28 -0.85 3.94 -3.12
C VAL A 28 -0.72 5.28 -3.86
N VAL A 29 -0.46 5.23 -5.16
CA VAL A 29 -0.32 6.43 -6.01
C VAL A 29 -1.50 6.68 -6.94
N GLY A 30 -2.47 5.76 -6.96
CA GLY A 30 -3.69 5.85 -7.74
C GLY A 30 -4.70 4.76 -7.41
N THR A 31 -5.98 5.06 -7.58
CA THR A 31 -7.12 4.18 -7.32
C THR A 31 -8.07 4.17 -8.52
N ASP A 32 -9.11 3.34 -8.49
CA ASP A 32 -10.19 3.40 -9.48
C ASP A 32 -11.04 4.68 -9.32
N GLY A 33 -11.28 5.10 -8.08
CA GLY A 33 -12.04 6.30 -7.73
C GLY A 33 -11.40 7.61 -8.20
N ASP A 34 -10.07 7.66 -8.38
CA ASP A 34 -9.36 8.82 -8.94
C ASP A 34 -8.95 8.65 -10.42
N GLY A 35 -9.34 7.53 -11.05
CA GLY A 35 -9.09 7.25 -12.47
C GLY A 35 -7.63 6.92 -12.82
N ARG A 36 -6.77 6.66 -11.83
CA ARG A 36 -5.34 6.33 -12.05
C ARG A 36 -5.05 4.83 -12.03
N ALA A 37 -6.04 4.01 -11.70
CA ALA A 37 -5.97 2.55 -11.80
C ALA A 37 -7.24 1.98 -12.48
N PRO A 38 -7.17 0.79 -13.08
CA PRO A 38 -8.35 0.07 -13.56
C PRO A 38 -9.36 -0.23 -12.42
N GLU A 39 -10.62 -0.47 -12.78
CA GLU A 39 -11.66 -0.85 -11.81
C GLU A 39 -11.23 -2.04 -10.95
N GLY A 40 -11.38 -1.91 -9.62
CA GLY A 40 -10.96 -2.94 -8.66
C GLY A 40 -9.44 -3.08 -8.48
N HIS A 41 -8.64 -2.15 -8.99
CA HIS A 41 -7.18 -2.14 -8.85
C HIS A 41 -6.68 -0.87 -8.15
N VAL A 42 -5.47 -0.97 -7.60
CA VAL A 42 -4.71 0.19 -7.09
C VAL A 42 -3.33 0.22 -7.75
N ALA A 43 -2.81 1.41 -7.98
CA ALA A 43 -1.45 1.62 -8.46
C ALA A 43 -0.50 1.82 -7.27
N LEU A 44 0.56 1.02 -7.19
CA LEU A 44 1.51 1.03 -6.09
C LEU A 44 2.88 1.58 -6.55
N TRP A 45 3.49 2.40 -5.72
CA TRP A 45 4.89 2.82 -5.86
C TRP A 45 5.71 2.27 -4.69
N PHE A 46 6.71 1.45 -5.01
CA PHE A 46 7.50 0.71 -4.02
C PHE A 46 8.69 1.50 -3.46
N GLY A 47 9.04 2.64 -4.05
CA GLY A 47 10.10 3.54 -3.58
C GLY A 47 11.54 3.04 -3.80
N ASP A 48 11.81 1.78 -3.46
CA ASP A 48 13.12 1.14 -3.55
C ASP A 48 13.28 0.35 -4.86
N PRO A 49 14.12 0.80 -5.81
CA PRO A 49 14.35 0.08 -7.07
C PRO A 49 15.12 -1.23 -6.89
N GLU A 50 15.79 -1.43 -5.74
CA GLU A 50 16.52 -2.68 -5.42
C GLU A 50 15.65 -3.66 -4.61
N GLY A 51 14.48 -3.23 -4.14
CA GLY A 51 13.52 -4.06 -3.42
C GLY A 51 12.98 -5.19 -4.31
N GLN A 52 13.34 -6.43 -3.98
CA GLN A 52 12.82 -7.61 -4.65
C GLN A 52 11.70 -8.27 -3.83
N ARG A 53 10.60 -8.60 -4.49
CA ARG A 53 9.45 -9.27 -3.89
C ARG A 53 9.83 -10.61 -3.28
N VAL A 54 9.18 -10.97 -2.17
CA VAL A 54 9.42 -12.26 -1.50
C VAL A 54 9.04 -13.44 -2.39
N SER A 55 7.91 -13.34 -3.12
CA SER A 55 7.50 -14.40 -4.06
C SER A 55 8.49 -14.65 -5.21
N GLU A 56 9.39 -13.72 -5.52
CA GLU A 56 10.42 -13.84 -6.54
C GLU A 56 11.75 -14.40 -6.00
N GLY A 57 11.76 -14.81 -4.72
CA GLY A 57 12.96 -15.26 -4.01
C GLY A 57 13.80 -14.11 -3.42
N GLY A 58 13.27 -12.89 -3.43
CA GLY A 58 13.85 -11.73 -2.78
C GLY A 58 13.69 -11.76 -1.26
N THR A 59 14.43 -10.92 -0.55
CA THR A 59 14.32 -10.77 0.91
C THR A 59 13.13 -9.92 1.35
N GLY A 60 12.36 -9.36 0.40
CA GLY A 60 11.43 -8.27 0.69
C GLY A 60 12.16 -6.94 0.89
N GLY A 61 11.40 -5.94 1.33
CA GLY A 61 11.87 -4.58 1.50
C GLY A 61 12.63 -4.44 2.81
N SER A 62 13.61 -3.54 2.83
CA SER A 62 14.19 -3.09 4.09
C SER A 62 13.10 -2.41 4.93
N ARG A 63 13.18 -2.58 6.26
CA ARG A 63 12.17 -2.01 7.17
C ARG A 63 12.23 -0.47 7.04
N PRO A 64 11.14 0.21 6.66
CA PRO A 64 11.20 1.64 6.40
C PRO A 64 11.52 2.41 7.67
N GLU A 65 12.47 3.34 7.57
CA GLU A 65 12.71 4.35 8.59
C GLU A 65 11.81 5.55 8.33
N VAL A 66 10.85 5.80 9.23
CA VAL A 66 9.96 6.95 9.14
C VAL A 66 10.55 8.09 9.96
N LEU A 67 10.83 9.21 9.29
CA LEU A 67 11.31 10.44 9.93
C LEU A 67 10.16 11.46 9.98
N THR A 68 9.96 12.06 11.15
CA THR A 68 9.08 13.24 11.27
C THR A 68 9.91 14.49 10.98
N VAL A 69 9.56 15.21 9.92
CA VAL A 69 10.27 16.43 9.49
C VAL A 69 9.34 17.63 9.75
N PRO A 70 9.81 18.71 10.41
CA PRO A 70 8.99 19.91 10.55
C PRO A 70 8.64 20.50 9.18
N ILE A 71 7.42 21.04 9.04
CA ILE A 71 6.90 21.49 7.73
C ILE A 71 7.77 22.56 7.06
N ASP A 72 8.49 23.35 7.86
CA ASP A 72 9.41 24.37 7.37
C ASP A 72 10.64 23.78 6.62
N TYR A 73 10.84 22.46 6.66
CA TYR A 73 11.93 21.73 6.01
C TYR A 73 11.49 20.80 4.87
N CYS A 74 10.21 20.86 4.44
CA CYS A 74 9.65 20.02 3.37
C CYS A 74 9.47 20.77 2.04
#